data_AF-A0A0Q5C2D5-F1
#
_entry.id   AF-A0A0Q5C2D5-F1
#
_cell.length_a   1.000
_cell.length_b   1.000
_cell.length_c   1.000
_cell.angle_alpha   90.00
_cell.angle_beta   90.00
_cell.angle_gamma   90.00
#
_symmetry.space_group_name_H-M   'P 1'
#
loop_
_entity.id
_entity.type
_entity.pdbx_description
1 polymer ?
#
loop_
_entity_poly.entity_id
_entity_poly.type
_entity_poly.pdbx_seq_one_letter_code
_entity_poly.pdbx_strand_id
1 'polypeptide(L)' 'MTVTVTAHRWVHGWELRIDGETATQVDLLDRAAQQVRDYLDTVEPGTDHRRWEVEIVPEIGGIESVRSVDG' A
#
# COMPACT_ATOMS: atom_id res chain seq x y z
N MET A 1 14.79 7.52 -4.26
CA MET A 1 14.20 6.32 -4.88
C MET A 1 12.72 6.33 -4.53
N THR A 2 11.88 5.85 -5.43
CA THR A 2 10.44 5.74 -5.23
C THR A 2 10.07 4.27 -5.31
N VAL A 3 9.21 3.84 -4.39
CA VAL A 3 8.63 2.49 -4.38
C VAL A 3 7.12 2.63 -4.46
N THR A 4 6.52 2.00 -5.46
CA THR A 4 5.06 1.91 -5.59
C THR A 4 4.58 0.66 -4.85
N VAL A 5 3.58 0.82 -4.00
CA VAL A 5 3.05 -0.22 -3.13
C VAL A 5 1.56 -0.34 -3.38
N THR A 6 1.13 -1.52 -3.78
CA THR A 6 -0.30 -1.82 -3.95
C THR A 6 -0.89 -2.16 -2.58
N ALA A 7 -1.95 -1.46 -2.17
CA ALA A 7 -2.65 -1.73 -0.91
C ALA A 7 -3.98 -2.45 -1.16
N HIS A 8 -4.04 -3.72 -0.79
CA HIS A 8 -5.22 -4.57 -0.95
C HIS A 8 -6.04 -4.60 0.35
N ARG A 9 -7.33 -4.28 0.28
CA ARG A 9 -8.21 -4.27 1.46
C ARG A 9 -8.51 -5.68 1.96
N TRP A 10 -8.50 -5.88 3.28
CA TRP A 10 -8.97 -7.12 3.92
C TRP A 10 -9.63 -6.83 5.28
N VAL A 11 -10.11 -7.89 5.95
CA VAL A 11 -10.92 -7.79 7.18
C VAL A 11 -10.20 -7.08 8.34
N HIS A 12 -8.86 -7.06 8.35
CA HIS A 12 -8.04 -6.46 9.41
C HIS A 12 -7.31 -5.17 8.99
N GLY A 13 -7.61 -4.62 7.81
CA GLY A 13 -6.98 -3.39 7.33
C GLY A 13 -6.55 -3.51 5.89
N TRP A 14 -5.25 -3.41 5.65
CA TRP A 14 -4.63 -3.40 4.33
C TRP A 14 -3.40 -4.31 4.29
N GLU A 15 -3.35 -5.16 3.28
CA GLU A 15 -2.14 -5.87 2.88
C GLU A 15 -1.36 -4.96 1.91
N LEU A 16 -0.06 -4.80 2.14
CA LEU A 16 0.83 -3.97 1.34
C LEU A 16 1.73 -4.86 0.49
N ARG A 17 1.68 -4.68 -0.82
CA ARG A 17 2.42 -5.49 -1.80
C ARG A 17 3.43 -4.65 -2.56
N ILE A 18 4.64 -5.17 -2.69
CA ILE A 18 5.73 -4.60 -3.50
C ILE A 18 5.98 -5.58 -4.64
N ASP A 19 5.99 -5.09 -5.88
CA ASP A 19 6.15 -5.92 -7.09
C ASP A 19 5.17 -7.11 -7.16
N GLY A 20 3.96 -6.94 -6.60
CA GLY A 20 2.90 -7.95 -6.56
C GLY A 20 3.02 -8.97 -5.42
N GLU A 21 4.11 -8.96 -4.65
CA GLU A 21 4.31 -9.86 -3.50
C GLU A 21 3.93 -9.18 -2.19
N THR A 22 3.30 -9.93 -1.27
CA THR A 22 2.96 -9.43 0.07
C THR A 22 4.23 -9.13 0.86
N ALA A 23 4.44 -7.86 1.18
CA ALA A 23 5.56 -7.39 1.98
C ALA A 23 5.17 -7.28 3.46
N THR A 24 4.08 -6.58 3.76
CA THR A 24 3.65 -6.28 5.14
C THR A 24 2.18 -5.88 5.18
N GLN A 25 1.66 -5.46 6.34
CA GLN A 25 0.27 -5.08 6.53
C GLN A 25 0.11 -3.97 7.57
N VAL A 26 -0.94 -3.17 7.42
CA VAL A 26 -1.34 -2.11 8.37
C VAL A 26 -2.84 -2.11 8.58
N ASP A 27 -3.30 -1.60 9.71
CA ASP A 27 -4.73 -1.37 9.99
C ASP A 27 -5.25 -0.11 9.27
N LEU A 28 -4.43 0.94 9.16
CA LEU A 28 -4.76 2.22 8.54
C LEU A 28 -3.70 2.64 7.50
N LEU A 29 -4.14 3.15 6.34
CA LEU A 29 -3.25 3.54 5.24
C LEU A 29 -2.27 4.67 5.60
N ASP A 30 -2.61 5.56 6.54
CA ASP A 30 -1.69 6.62 6.99
C ASP A 30 -0.39 6.08 7.60
N ARG A 31 -0.38 4.80 8.02
CA ARG A 31 0.81 4.11 8.55
C ARG A 31 1.61 3.37 7.47
N ALA A 32 1.04 3.19 6.27
CA ALA A 32 1.59 2.31 5.25
C ALA A 32 2.99 2.73 4.79
N ALA A 33 3.21 4.02 4.54
CA ALA A 33 4.51 4.50 4.09
C ALA A 33 5.64 4.26 5.09
N GLN A 34 5.37 4.42 6.39
CA GLN A 34 6.37 4.11 7.43
C GLN A 34 6.60 2.60 7.53
N GLN A 35 5.51 1.82 7.57
CA GLN A 35 5.60 0.36 7.69
C GLN A 35 6.37 -0.29 6.53
N VAL A 36 6.27 0.27 5.31
CA VAL A 36 7.05 -0.17 4.14
C VAL A 36 8.53 0.11 4.32
N ARG A 37 8.91 1.31 4.82
CA ARG A 37 10.33 1.61 5.10
C ARG A 37 10.90 0.71 6.18
N ASP A 38 10.14 0.46 7.24
CA ASP A 38 10.55 -0.43 8.33
C ASP A 38 10.73 -1.89 7.84
N TYR A 39 9.85 -2.34 6.94
CA TYR A 39 9.99 -3.63 6.26
C TYR A 39 11.26 -3.67 5.41
N LEU A 40 11.52 -2.65 4.59
CA LEU A 40 12.72 -2.56 3.74
C LEU A 40 14.01 -2.52 4.56
N ASP A 41 14.03 -1.78 5.67
CA ASP A 41 15.16 -1.76 6.61
C ASP A 41 15.41 -3.14 7.25
N THR A 42 14.38 -3.98 7.34
CA THR A 42 14.50 -5.37 7.83
C THR A 42 15.07 -6.31 6.77
N VAL A 43 14.62 -6.21 5.52
CA VAL A 43 15.04 -7.14 4.45
C VAL A 43 16.31 -6.70 3.72
N GLU A 44 16.61 -5.41 3.68
CA GLU A 44 17.79 -4.82 3.04
C GLU A 44 18.52 -3.83 3.99
N PRO A 45 19.05 -4.29 5.13
CA PRO A 45 19.63 -3.41 6.17
C PRO A 45 20.89 -2.63 5.72
N GLY A 46 21.45 -2.95 4.55
CA GLY A 46 22.59 -2.24 3.97
C GLY A 46 22.21 -0.96 3.22
N THR A 47 20.92 -0.73 3.00
CA THR A 47 20.38 0.39 2.23
C THR A 47 19.60 1.33 3.14
N ASP A 48 19.81 2.65 3.01
CA ASP A 48 19.09 3.65 3.81
C ASP A 48 17.77 4.04 3.14
N HIS A 49 16.64 3.53 3.67
CA HIS A 49 15.31 3.77 3.14
C HIS A 49 14.62 5.01 3.71
N ARG A 50 15.22 5.71 4.67
CA ARG A 50 14.56 6.80 5.42
C ARG A 50 14.03 7.93 4.54
N ARG A 51 14.68 8.15 3.39
CA ARG A 51 14.32 9.20 2.42
C ARG A 51 13.60 8.69 1.18
N TRP A 52 13.27 7.40 1.13
CA TRP A 52 12.55 6.86 -0.01
C TRP A 52 11.11 7.37 -0.02
N GLU A 53 10.66 7.75 -1.20
CA GLU A 53 9.26 8.05 -1.43
C GLU A 53 8.50 6.72 -1.54
N VAL A 54 7.38 6.62 -0.84
CA VAL A 54 6.54 5.43 -0.86
C VAL A 54 5.17 5.87 -1.37
N GLU A 55 4.85 5.48 -2.60
CA GLU A 55 3.56 5.74 -3.22
C GLU A 55 2.62 4.58 -2.90
N ILE A 56 1.58 4.84 -2.12
CA ILE A 56 0.57 3.83 -1.79
C ILE A 56 -0.57 3.94 -2.79
N VAL A 57 -0.85 2.85 -3.51
CA VAL A 57 -1.92 2.74 -4.50
C VAL A 57 -2.98 1.77 -3.96
N PRO A 58 -4.08 2.25 -3.37
CA PRO A 58 -5.11 1.38 -2.85
C PRO A 58 -5.91 0.73 -3.98
N GLU A 59 -6.10 -0.58 -3.90
CA GLU A 59 -7.02 -1.34 -4.76
C GLU A 59 -8.45 -1.14 -4.28
N ILE A 60 -8.97 0.07 -4.47
CA ILE A 60 -10.39 0.33 -4.26
C ILE A 60 -11.09 -0.13 -5.53
N GLY A 61 -11.92 -1.16 -5.40
CA GLY A 61 -12.76 -1.66 -6.49
C GLY A 61 -13.43 -0.49 -7.20
N GLY A 62 -13.39 -0.51 -8.54
CA GLY A 62 -13.81 0.62 -9.37
C GLY A 62 -15.15 1.17 -8.89
N ILE A 63 -15.22 2.49 -8.77
CA ILE A 63 -16.50 3.18 -8.63
C ILE A 63 -17.37 2.80 -9.84
N GLU A 64 -18.17 1.75 -9.70
CA GLU A 64 -19.24 1.49 -10.65
C GLU A 64 -20.16 2.69 -10.54
N SER A 65 -20.08 3.58 -11.54
CA SER A 65 -20.93 4.74 -11.65
C SER A 65 -22.37 4.23 -11.65
N VAL A 66 -23.04 4.34 -10.51
CA VAL A 66 -24.47 4.08 -10.38
C VAL A 66 -25.16 5.04 -11.34
N ARG A 67 -25.52 4.56 -12.53
CA ARG A 67 -26.49 5.26 -13.36
C ARG A 67 -27.80 5.15 -12.60
N SER A 68 -28.19 6.24 -11.93
CA SER A 68 -29.59 6.47 -11.61
C SER A 68 -30.37 6.33 -12.91
N VAL A 69 -31.14 5.25 -13.00
CA VAL A 69 -32.23 5.18 -13.98
C VAL A 69 -33.38 5.96 -13.35
N ASP A 70 -33.38 7.26 -13.57
CA ASP A 70 -34.58 8.07 -13.43
C ASP A 70 -35.40 7.90 -14.73
N GLY A 71 -36.66 7.48 -14.60
CA GLY A 71 -37.65 7.49 -15.68
C GLY A 71 -38.46 6.22 -15.80
#